data_AF-A0A1Q5PAG5-F1
#
_entry.id   AF-A0A1Q5PAG5-F1
#
_cell.length_a   1.000
_cell.length_b   1.000
_cell.length_c   1.000
_cell.angle_alpha   90.00
_cell.angle_beta   90.00
_cell.angle_gamma   90.00
#
_symmetry.space_group_name_H-M   'P 1'
#
loop_
_entity.id
_entity.type
_entity.pdbx_description
1 polymer ?
#
loop_
_entity_poly.entity_id
_entity_poly.type
_entity_poly.pdbx_seq_one_letter_code
_entity_poly.pdbx_strand_id
1 'polypeptide(L)'
;MRYFYLPASKDRCAEIIEVLNSDSETVEVPMREEDVELQAFFVRPLSGREAESYKKAETWKLFNSWEELKQDHFKFGLPDDLMEQLLRFRGRFDLHEEMAA
;
A
#
# COMPACT_ATOMS: atom_id res chain seq x y z
N MET A 1 -9.59 1.08 3.67
CA MET A 1 -8.17 1.12 3.28
C MET A 1 -7.83 -0.19 2.62
N ARG A 2 -7.17 -0.13 1.46
CA ARG A 2 -6.83 -1.30 0.66
C ARG A 2 -5.39 -1.21 0.20
N TYR A 3 -4.75 -2.37 0.10
CA TYR A 3 -3.37 -2.49 -0.32
C TYR A 3 -3.27 -3.32 -1.57
N PHE A 4 -2.51 -2.84 -2.54
CA PHE A 4 -2.28 -3.44 -3.84
C PHE A 4 -0.78 -3.62 -4.05
N TYR A 5 -0.39 -4.66 -4.78
CA TYR A 5 1.01 -4.90 -5.12
C TYR A 5 1.20 -4.66 -6.61
N LEU A 6 2.05 -3.68 -6.95
CA LEU A 6 2.49 -3.43 -8.30
C LEU A 6 3.85 -4.14 -8.49
N PRO A 7 3.94 -5.21 -9.30
CA PRO A 7 5.22 -5.86 -9.56
C PRO A 7 6.18 -4.94 -10.32
N ALA A 8 7.49 -5.21 -10.17
CA ALA A 8 8.51 -4.48 -10.90
C ALA A 8 8.34 -4.63 -12.41
N SER A 9 8.64 -3.56 -13.14
CA SER A 9 8.68 -3.51 -14.60
C SER A 9 10.06 -3.01 -15.06
N LYS A 10 10.30 -2.95 -16.38
CA LYS A 10 11.57 -2.44 -16.93
C LYS A 10 11.90 -1.01 -16.48
N ASP A 11 10.86 -0.22 -16.20
CA ASP A 11 10.96 1.21 -15.91
C ASP A 11 10.72 1.56 -14.43
N ARG A 12 10.31 0.58 -13.60
CA ARG A 12 9.84 0.83 -12.23
C ARG A 12 10.12 -0.33 -11.29
N CYS A 13 10.56 -0.04 -10.07
CA CYS A 13 10.64 -1.02 -8.99
C CYS A 13 9.25 -1.50 -8.57
N ALA A 14 9.19 -2.63 -7.85
CA ALA A 14 7.96 -3.09 -7.25
C ALA A 14 7.52 -2.16 -6.10
N GLU A 15 6.21 -2.01 -5.91
CA GLU A 15 5.63 -1.09 -4.94
C GLU A 15 4.38 -1.69 -4.27
N ILE A 16 4.12 -1.25 -3.04
CA ILE A 16 2.80 -1.38 -2.42
C ILE A 16 2.06 -0.06 -2.59
N ILE A 17 0.83 -0.15 -3.08
CA ILE A 17 -0.09 0.98 -3.18
C ILE A 17 -1.10 0.87 -2.04
N GLU A 18 -1.17 1.88 -1.17
CA GLU A 18 -2.23 2.03 -0.18
C GLU A 18 -3.27 3.02 -0.72
N VAL A 19 -4.52 2.58 -0.81
CA VAL A 19 -5.65 3.45 -1.16
C VAL A 19 -6.60 3.59 0.02
N LEU A 20 -6.70 4.83 0.49
CA LEU A 20 -7.58 5.30 1.57
C LEU A 20 -8.91 5.74 0.97
N ASN A 21 -10.02 5.52 1.67
CA ASN A 21 -11.37 5.88 1.21
C ASN A 21 -11.74 5.32 -0.18
N SER A 22 -11.15 4.22 -0.61
CA SER A 22 -11.62 3.54 -1.83
C SER A 22 -12.87 2.72 -1.55
N ASP A 23 -13.70 2.55 -2.58
CA ASP A 23 -14.91 1.72 -2.56
C ASP A 23 -14.68 0.40 -3.32
N SER A 24 -13.67 0.39 -4.20
CA SER A 24 -13.37 -0.69 -5.14
C SER A 24 -12.40 -1.71 -4.57
N GLU A 25 -12.54 -2.98 -4.95
CA GLU A 25 -11.55 -4.04 -4.67
C GLU A 25 -10.39 -4.06 -5.67
N THR A 26 -10.52 -3.33 -6.77
CA THR A 26 -9.50 -3.20 -7.82
C THR A 26 -9.14 -1.74 -8.05
N VAL A 27 -7.93 -1.52 -8.54
CA VAL A 27 -7.43 -0.21 -8.97
C VAL A 27 -6.75 -0.32 -10.32
N GLU A 28 -6.96 0.67 -11.18
CA GLU A 28 -6.24 0.81 -12.45
C GLU A 28 -5.04 1.73 -12.23
N VAL A 29 -3.84 1.21 -12.49
CA VAL A 29 -2.59 1.96 -12.41
C VAL A 29 -2.15 2.31 -13.82
N PRO A 30 -2.09 3.61 -14.17
CA PRO A 30 -1.62 4.01 -15.48
C PRO A 30 -0.12 3.75 -15.61
N MET A 31 0.26 2.93 -16.58
CA MET A 31 1.67 2.68 -16.91
C MET A 31 1.95 3.12 -18.35
N ARG A 32 3.23 3.24 -18.70
CA ARG A 32 3.64 3.74 -20.01
C ARG A 32 3.25 2.82 -21.17
N GLU A 33 3.31 1.51 -20.97
CA GLU A 33 3.03 0.50 -22.00
C GLU A 33 1.55 0.13 -22.02
N GLU A 34 0.96 -0.16 -20.86
CA GLU A 34 -0.46 -0.51 -20.70
C GLU A 34 -0.95 -0.22 -19.27
N ASP A 35 -2.22 0.15 -19.13
CA ASP A 35 -2.83 0.30 -17.81
C ASP A 35 -2.95 -1.08 -17.14
N VAL A 36 -2.59 -1.16 -15.87
CA VAL A 36 -2.59 -2.42 -15.11
C VAL A 36 -3.70 -2.39 -14.08
N GLU A 37 -4.61 -3.36 -14.14
CA GLU A 37 -5.60 -3.58 -13.10
C GLU A 37 -4.99 -4.44 -11.97
N LEU A 38 -5.02 -3.92 -10.75
CA LEU A 38 -4.52 -4.60 -9.56
C LEU A 38 -5.67 -4.95 -8.63
N GLN A 39 -5.63 -6.16 -8.06
CA GLN A 39 -6.54 -6.58 -7.02
C GLN A 39 -5.94 -6.33 -5.63
N ALA A 40 -6.77 -5.89 -4.68
CA ALA A 40 -6.33 -5.71 -3.31
C ALA A 40 -5.90 -7.04 -2.69
N PHE A 41 -4.68 -7.10 -2.13
CA PHE A 41 -4.21 -8.27 -1.40
C PHE A 41 -4.54 -8.21 0.10
N PHE A 42 -4.83 -7.00 0.60
CA PHE A 42 -5.22 -6.77 1.98
C PHE A 42 -6.21 -5.61 2.08
N VAL A 43 -7.25 -5.78 2.90
CA VAL A 43 -8.36 -4.82 3.05
C VAL A 43 -8.68 -4.66 4.53
N ARG A 44 -8.89 -3.41 4.96
CA ARG A 44 -9.43 -3.11 6.29
C ARG A 44 -10.31 -1.87 6.30
N PRO A 45 -11.22 -1.74 7.28
CA PRO A 45 -11.91 -0.48 7.53
C PRO A 45 -10.92 0.59 8.03
N LEU A 46 -11.23 1.86 7.74
CA LEU A 46 -10.56 2.99 8.38
C LEU A 46 -11.08 3.13 9.82
N SER A 47 -10.21 3.49 10.74
CA SER A 47 -10.60 3.93 12.08
C SER A 47 -11.28 5.30 12.01
N GLY A 48 -12.02 5.67 13.06
CA GLY A 48 -12.67 6.98 13.14
C GLY A 48 -11.69 8.15 12.94
N ARG A 49 -10.51 8.07 13.57
CA ARG A 49 -9.44 9.06 13.45
C ARG A 49 -8.91 9.20 12.02
N GLU A 50 -8.77 8.09 11.31
CA GLU A 50 -8.34 8.09 9.91
C GLU A 50 -9.41 8.66 9.01
N ALA A 51 -10.68 8.27 9.20
CA ALA A 51 -11.80 8.80 8.43
C ALA A 51 -11.93 10.33 8.58
N GLU A 52 -11.69 10.86 9.80
CA GLU A 52 -11.64 12.30 10.06
C GLU A 52 -10.44 12.98 9.37
N SER A 53 -9.27 12.34 9.41
CA SER A 53 -8.04 12.87 8.81
C SER A 53 -8.13 12.93 7.28
N TYR A 54 -8.76 11.92 6.65
CA TYR A 54 -8.79 11.77 5.20
C TYR A 54 -10.02 12.40 4.52
N LYS A 55 -10.87 13.14 5.26
CA LYS A 55 -12.00 13.96 4.75
C LYS A 55 -12.83 13.36 3.59
N LYS A 56 -12.98 12.03 3.55
CA LYS A 56 -13.70 11.26 2.51
C LYS A 56 -13.14 11.34 1.07
N ALA A 57 -11.96 11.92 0.85
CA ALA A 57 -11.34 11.89 -0.48
C ALA A 57 -10.52 10.60 -0.63
N GLU A 58 -10.61 9.95 -1.79
CA GLU A 58 -9.71 8.86 -2.12
C GLU A 58 -8.27 9.39 -2.13
N THR A 59 -7.41 8.76 -1.33
CA THR A 59 -6.00 9.18 -1.18
C THR A 59 -5.11 7.98 -1.42
N TRP A 60 -4.10 8.17 -2.26
CA TRP A 60 -3.16 7.14 -2.66
C TRP A 60 -1.81 7.40 -2.03
N LYS A 61 -1.18 6.34 -1.52
CA LYS A 61 0.22 6.34 -1.11
C LYS A 61 0.95 5.18 -1.77
N LEU A 62 2.22 5.39 -2.04
CA LEU A 62 3.11 4.43 -2.66
C LEU A 62 4.24 4.12 -1.68
N PHE A 63 4.60 2.86 -1.58
CA PHE A 63 5.66 2.38 -0.71
C PHE A 63 6.60 1.48 -1.50
N ASN A 64 7.88 1.80 -1.48
CA ASN A 64 8.89 1.05 -2.23
C ASN A 64 9.61 0.03 -1.36
N SER A 65 9.40 0.08 -0.04
CA SER A 65 9.92 -0.88 0.92
C SER A 65 8.92 -1.17 2.04
N TRP A 66 9.05 -2.34 2.66
CA TRP A 66 8.27 -2.72 3.84
C TRP A 66 8.57 -1.82 5.05
N GLU A 67 9.79 -1.30 5.14
CA GLU A 67 10.21 -0.41 6.22
C GLU A 67 9.54 0.97 6.09
N GLU A 68 9.45 1.53 4.88
CA GLU A 68 8.73 2.78 4.62
C GLU A 68 7.26 2.66 5.03
N LEU A 69 6.60 1.56 4.63
CA LEU A 69 5.23 1.27 5.00
C LEU A 69 5.08 1.15 6.52
N LYS A 70 6.00 0.45 7.20
CA LYS A 70 6.00 0.32 8.65
C LYS A 70 6.16 1.67 9.37
N GLN A 71 7.06 2.52 8.88
CA GLN A 71 7.31 3.84 9.47
C GLN A 71 6.10 4.77 9.30
N ASP A 72 5.41 4.72 8.15
CA ASP A 72 4.17 5.46 7.94
C ASP A 72 3.09 4.99 8.92
N HIS A 73 2.88 3.68 9.05
CA HIS A 73 1.89 3.12 9.97
C HIS A 73 2.17 3.48 11.42
N PHE A 74 3.44 3.43 11.83
CA PHE A 74 3.86 3.85 13.16
C PHE A 74 3.59 5.35 13.39
N LYS A 75 3.90 6.21 12.41
CA LYS A 75 3.66 7.66 12.49
C LYS A 75 2.18 7.99 12.64
N PHE A 76 1.29 7.24 12.01
CA PHE A 76 -0.16 7.40 12.12
C PHE A 76 -0.76 6.69 13.34
N GLY A 77 0.05 5.99 14.14
CA GLY A 77 -0.39 5.27 15.33
C GLY A 77 -1.33 4.13 14.99
N LEU A 78 -1.08 3.45 13.88
CA LEU A 78 -1.86 2.27 13.49
C LEU A 78 -1.56 1.10 14.42
N PRO A 79 -2.54 0.21 14.65
CA PRO A 79 -2.35 -0.95 15.53
C PRO A 79 -1.19 -1.87 15.09
N ASP A 80 -0.41 -2.37 16.04
CA ASP A 80 0.74 -3.26 15.73
C ASP A 80 0.31 -4.57 15.05
N ASP A 81 -0.87 -5.09 15.39
CA ASP A 81 -1.45 -6.30 14.80
C ASP A 81 -1.76 -6.15 13.31
N LEU A 82 -2.10 -4.94 12.85
CA LEU A 82 -2.22 -4.62 11.43
C LEU A 82 -0.87 -4.81 10.73
N MET A 83 0.19 -4.29 11.36
CA MET A 83 1.52 -4.40 10.77
C MET A 83 2.00 -5.85 10.73
N GLU A 84 1.76 -6.62 11.79
CA GLU A 84 2.04 -8.05 11.80
C GLU A 84 1.30 -8.79 10.68
N GLN A 85 0.05 -8.44 10.39
CA GLN A 85 -0.71 -9.04 9.29
C GLN A 85 -0.14 -8.68 7.92
N LEU A 86 0.20 -7.42 7.69
CA LEU A 86 0.79 -6.96 6.43
C LEU A 86 2.18 -7.58 6.19
N LEU A 87 3.01 -7.71 7.23
CA LEU A 87 4.33 -8.32 7.12
C LEU A 87 4.31 -9.82 6.78
N ARG A 88 3.18 -10.53 6.97
CA ARG A 88 3.02 -11.91 6.50
C ARG A 88 3.11 -12.01 4.97
N PHE A 89 2.85 -10.93 4.26
CA PHE A 89 2.94 -10.88 2.80
C PHE A 89 4.35 -10.55 2.28
N ARG A 90 5.32 -10.22 3.15
CA ARG A 90 6.70 -9.91 2.75
C ARG A 90 7.38 -11.04 1.99
N GLY A 91 7.10 -12.30 2.34
CA GLY A 91 7.62 -13.45 1.61
C GLY A 91 6.96 -13.72 0.25
N ARG A 92 5.87 -13.01 -0.07
CA ARG A 92 5.12 -13.15 -1.33
C ARG A 92 5.32 -11.95 -2.27
N PHE A 93 5.57 -10.77 -1.70
CA PHE A 93 5.72 -9.53 -2.45
C PHE A 93 7.11 -8.95 -2.18
N ASP A 94 8.00 -9.20 -3.13
CA ASP A 94 9.34 -8.62 -3.11
C ASP A 94 9.23 -7.13 -3.44
N LEU A 95 9.70 -6.33 -2.49
CA LEU A 95 9.90 -4.90 -2.63
C LEU A 95 11.41 -4.62 -2.66
N HIS A 96 11.79 -3.50 -3.25
CA HIS A 96 13.19 -3.09 -3.24
C HIS A 96 13.53 -2.62 -1.82
N GLU A 97 14.12 -3.50 -1.02
CA GLU A 97 14.79 -3.09 0.21
C GLU A 97 16.08 -2.41 -0.23
N GLU A 98 16.05 -1.09 -0.42
CA GLU A 98 17.31 -0.34 -0.44
C GLU A 98 18.01 -0.69 0.87
N MET A 99 19.05 -1.51 0.77
CA MET A 99 20.10 -1.55 1.77
C MET A 99 20.62 -0.12 1.84
N ALA A 100 20.13 0.65 2.81
CA ALA A 100 20.80 1.83 3.28
C ALA A 100 22.20 1.37 3.73
N ALA A 101 23.17 1.52 2.81
CA ALA A 101 24.58 1.31 3.03
C ALA A 101 25.21 2.55 3.66
#